data_AF-A0A1I3XMM8-F1
#
_entry.id   AF-A0A1I3XMM8-F1
#
_cell.length_a   1.000
_cell.length_b   1.000
_cell.length_c   1.000
_cell.angle_alpha   90.00
_cell.angle_beta   90.00
_cell.angle_gamma   90.00
#
_symmetry.space_group_name_H-M   'P 1'
#
loop_
_entity.id
_entity.type
_entity.pdbx_description
1 polymer ?
#
loop_
_entity_poly.entity_id
_entity_poly.type
_entity_poly.pdbx_seq_one_letter_code
_entity_poly.pdbx_strand_id
1 'polypeptide(L)'
;MSARPRLLAPLLVGLLAGGLAAGCSSGTGSTADPVVAGATEDATPLGPAPTVTPLAAPSPDAGAVDLYVSLNSTGEVFPESVVEAGQHTCERVSYLVQVSEDEFRAALDGPLTLADTAVPLLCPDLLGPLARARGGIGEGESTVAAATPGTVAPGEYRSVTAGSGCTWSVRDGAGATSSQGAVTTAGEVATLVVGATDAAVTATGCGLWLPVAG
;
A
#
# COMPACT_ATOMS: atom_id res chain seq x y z
N MET A 1 39.16 -5.53 -45.26
CA MET A 1 40.29 -4.86 -44.59
C MET A 1 39.91 -4.77 -43.11
N SER A 2 40.12 -5.83 -42.31
CA SER A 2 41.33 -6.10 -41.48
C SER A 2 41.69 -4.88 -40.61
N ALA A 3 41.80 -4.92 -39.28
CA ALA A 3 42.13 -6.03 -38.38
C ALA A 3 41.70 -5.74 -36.91
N ARG A 4 41.50 -6.80 -36.12
CA ARG A 4 41.66 -6.81 -34.64
C ARG A 4 43.11 -7.24 -34.33
N PRO A 5 43.72 -6.92 -33.16
CA PRO A 5 43.63 -7.87 -32.02
C PRO A 5 43.76 -7.28 -30.58
N ARG A 6 43.64 -8.23 -29.64
CA ARG A 6 43.56 -8.27 -28.16
C ARG A 6 44.77 -7.71 -27.36
N LEU A 7 44.56 -7.45 -26.06
CA LEU A 7 45.46 -7.73 -24.90
C LEU A 7 44.58 -7.68 -23.61
N LEU A 8 44.30 -8.79 -22.91
CA LEU A 8 45.03 -9.48 -21.83
C LEU A 8 45.10 -8.73 -20.48
N ALA A 9 44.58 -9.42 -19.45
CA ALA A 9 44.56 -9.08 -18.01
C ALA A 9 45.95 -9.15 -17.34
N PRO A 10 46.08 -8.77 -16.04
CA PRO A 10 46.16 -9.82 -15.01
C PRO A 10 45.60 -9.50 -13.60
N LEU A 11 45.50 -10.59 -12.82
CA LEU A 11 45.34 -10.78 -11.36
C LEU A 11 46.18 -9.86 -10.44
N LEU A 12 45.70 -9.61 -9.20
CA LEU A 12 46.34 -9.95 -7.89
C LEU A 12 45.47 -9.41 -6.70
N VAL A 13 44.97 -10.25 -5.77
CA VAL A 13 45.49 -10.63 -4.42
C VAL A 13 45.33 -9.58 -3.31
N GLY A 14 44.72 -9.96 -2.18
CA GLY A 14 44.73 -9.18 -0.93
C GLY A 14 43.91 -9.76 0.23
N LEU A 15 44.49 -10.75 0.92
CA LEU A 15 44.07 -11.37 2.19
C LEU A 15 44.21 -10.37 3.37
N LEU A 16 43.37 -10.43 4.42
CA LEU A 16 43.79 -10.22 5.82
C LEU A 16 42.68 -10.57 6.84
N ALA A 17 43.04 -11.50 7.73
CA ALA A 17 42.32 -11.89 8.94
C ALA A 17 42.78 -11.04 10.15
N GLY A 18 41.96 -10.96 11.19
CA GLY A 18 42.37 -10.40 12.49
C GLY A 18 41.28 -10.49 13.54
N GLY A 19 41.44 -11.39 14.52
CA GLY A 19 40.63 -11.50 15.72
C GLY A 19 41.34 -10.98 16.98
N LEU A 20 40.57 -10.78 18.05
CA LEU A 20 40.96 -10.54 19.45
C LEU A 20 39.83 -11.22 20.29
N ALA A 21 40.02 -12.32 21.03
CA ALA A 21 40.68 -12.52 22.34
C ALA A 21 40.25 -11.49 23.41
N ALA A 22 39.97 -11.77 24.69
CA ALA A 22 39.72 -12.95 25.54
C ALA A 22 39.24 -12.37 26.91
N GLY A 23 38.55 -13.14 27.75
CA GLY A 23 38.26 -12.72 29.13
C GLY A 23 37.51 -13.74 29.98
N CYS A 24 38.26 -14.54 30.76
CA CYS A 24 37.76 -15.47 31.78
C CYS A 24 37.73 -14.81 33.17
N SER A 25 36.75 -15.15 34.01
CA SER A 25 36.96 -15.26 35.46
C SER A 25 35.93 -16.21 36.10
N SER A 26 36.43 -17.17 36.86
CA SER A 26 35.69 -18.27 37.49
C SER A 26 35.32 -17.94 38.94
N GLY A 27 34.20 -18.50 39.43
CA GLY A 27 33.83 -18.48 40.85
C GLY A 27 32.82 -19.58 41.19
N THR A 28 33.28 -20.57 41.95
CA THR A 28 32.67 -21.84 42.40
C THR A 28 31.48 -21.71 43.37
N GLY A 29 30.54 -22.65 43.31
CA GLY A 29 29.57 -22.92 44.39
C GLY A 29 28.61 -24.07 44.05
N SER A 30 28.44 -25.02 44.96
CA SER A 30 28.01 -26.41 44.73
C SER A 30 26.52 -26.69 44.99
N THR A 31 26.03 -27.76 44.34
CA THR A 31 24.94 -28.72 44.70
C THR A 31 23.47 -28.27 44.70
N ALA A 32 22.68 -28.80 43.75
CA ALA A 32 21.54 -29.72 43.98
C ALA A 32 20.80 -30.03 42.65
N ASP A 33 20.65 -31.32 42.31
CA ASP A 33 19.65 -31.81 41.36
C ASP A 33 18.22 -31.50 41.88
N PRO A 34 17.25 -31.22 40.99
CA PRO A 34 16.39 -32.34 40.57
C PRO A 34 15.95 -32.32 39.10
N VAL A 35 15.83 -33.54 38.57
CA VAL A 35 14.91 -34.06 37.53
C VAL A 35 13.86 -33.07 37.02
N VAL A 36 13.87 -32.78 35.71
CA VAL A 36 12.63 -32.61 34.91
C VAL A 36 12.82 -33.26 33.54
N ALA A 37 11.89 -34.16 33.25
CA ALA A 37 11.71 -34.88 31.99
C ALA A 37 11.34 -33.95 30.83
N GLY A 38 11.61 -34.42 29.62
CA GLY A 38 11.60 -33.65 28.37
C GLY A 38 10.31 -32.91 28.04
N ALA A 39 10.50 -31.82 27.29
CA ALA A 39 9.48 -31.22 26.44
C ALA A 39 9.88 -31.50 25.00
N THR A 40 9.22 -32.50 24.41
CA THR A 40 9.12 -32.71 22.98
C THR A 40 8.53 -31.48 22.31
N GLU A 41 9.21 -30.99 21.27
CA GLU A 41 8.65 -30.06 20.29
C GLU A 41 7.54 -30.79 19.53
N ASP A 42 6.31 -30.66 20.03
CA ASP A 42 5.09 -31.10 19.34
C ASP A 42 4.46 -29.86 18.70
N ALA A 43 4.67 -29.70 17.39
CA ALA A 43 3.96 -28.74 16.58
C ALA A 43 2.48 -29.11 16.57
N THR A 44 1.71 -28.51 17.47
CA THR A 44 0.26 -28.64 17.47
C THR A 44 -0.27 -28.05 16.16
N PRO A 45 -1.02 -28.82 15.33
CA PRO A 45 -1.69 -28.24 14.18
C PRO A 45 -2.68 -27.19 14.67
N LEU A 46 -2.56 -25.97 14.14
CA LEU A 46 -3.56 -24.93 14.30
C LEU A 46 -4.92 -25.56 13.97
N GLY A 47 -5.84 -25.51 14.92
CA GLY A 47 -7.21 -25.98 14.73
C GLY A 47 -7.86 -25.30 13.52
N PRO A 48 -9.05 -25.77 13.10
CA PRO A 48 -9.75 -25.17 11.97
C PRO A 48 -9.82 -23.65 12.14
N ALA A 49 -9.52 -22.91 11.06
CA ALA A 49 -9.67 -21.46 11.01
C ALA A 49 -11.06 -21.09 11.58
N PRO A 50 -11.16 -20.09 12.46
CA PRO A 50 -12.46 -19.69 12.97
C PRO A 50 -13.36 -19.36 11.78
N THR A 51 -14.52 -20.01 11.70
CA THR A 51 -15.57 -19.61 10.78
C THR A 51 -15.95 -18.18 11.14
N VAL A 52 -15.43 -17.21 10.38
CA VAL A 52 -15.80 -15.81 10.49
C VAL A 52 -17.25 -15.74 10.06
N THR A 53 -18.17 -15.80 11.03
CA THR A 53 -19.57 -15.50 10.77
C THR A 53 -19.58 -14.01 10.44
N PRO A 54 -20.02 -13.58 9.25
CA PRO A 54 -20.07 -12.17 8.94
C PRO A 54 -21.05 -11.53 9.91
N LEU A 55 -20.53 -10.79 10.89
CA LEU A 55 -21.32 -9.76 11.54
C LEU A 55 -21.71 -8.82 10.40
N ALA A 56 -23.01 -8.71 10.12
CA ALA A 56 -23.53 -7.73 9.20
C ALA A 56 -22.97 -6.38 9.64
N ALA A 57 -22.01 -5.85 8.88
CA ALA A 57 -21.56 -4.49 9.07
C ALA A 57 -22.81 -3.61 8.89
N PRO A 58 -23.05 -2.60 9.74
CA PRO A 58 -24.06 -1.62 9.45
C PRO A 58 -23.71 -1.03 8.08
N SER A 59 -24.56 -1.31 7.09
CA SER A 59 -24.45 -0.66 5.79
C SER A 59 -24.62 0.83 6.06
N PRO A 60 -23.68 1.70 5.65
CA PRO A 60 -23.96 3.12 5.68
C PRO A 60 -25.16 3.37 4.77
N ASP A 61 -26.21 3.95 5.34
CA ASP A 61 -27.26 4.54 4.53
C ASP A 61 -26.61 5.61 3.65
N ALA A 62 -27.08 5.82 2.41
CA ALA A 62 -26.53 6.83 1.50
C ALA A 62 -26.38 8.23 2.15
N GLY A 63 -27.19 8.53 3.17
CA GLY A 63 -27.09 9.77 3.95
C GLY A 63 -25.80 9.92 4.77
N ALA A 64 -25.09 8.86 5.15
CA ALA A 64 -23.83 8.96 5.88
C ALA A 64 -22.69 9.52 5.03
N VAL A 65 -22.69 9.23 3.73
CA VAL A 65 -21.72 9.74 2.75
C VAL A 65 -21.98 11.22 2.46
N ASP A 66 -23.24 11.61 2.26
CA ASP A 66 -23.61 13.02 2.04
C ASP A 66 -23.34 13.89 3.27
N LEU A 67 -23.65 13.39 4.47
CA LEU A 67 -23.36 14.09 5.72
C LEU A 67 -21.85 14.32 5.90
N TYR A 68 -21.04 13.33 5.54
CA TYR A 68 -19.59 13.41 5.60
C TYR A 68 -19.02 14.46 4.64
N VAL A 69 -19.48 14.50 3.38
CA VAL A 69 -19.03 15.50 2.39
C VAL A 69 -19.44 16.91 2.83
N SER A 70 -20.63 17.05 3.44
CA SER A 70 -21.13 18.31 3.99
C SER A 70 -20.34 18.78 5.22
N LEU A 71 -19.98 17.88 6.14
CA LEU A 71 -19.27 18.23 7.38
C LEU A 71 -17.79 18.52 7.13
N ASN A 72 -17.13 17.75 6.26
CA ASN A 72 -15.74 18.00 5.90
C ASN A 72 -15.54 19.32 5.13
N SER A 73 -16.56 19.74 4.34
CA SER A 73 -16.50 21.02 3.61
C SER A 73 -16.82 22.25 4.48
N THR A 74 -17.41 22.05 5.67
CA THR A 74 -17.80 23.13 6.60
C THR A 74 -16.88 23.24 7.82
N GLY A 75 -15.99 22.26 8.03
CA GLY A 75 -15.09 22.23 9.18
C GLY A 75 -15.79 21.90 10.51
N GLU A 76 -17.00 21.34 10.44
CA GLU A 76 -17.78 20.95 11.62
C GLU A 76 -17.37 19.57 12.16
N VAL A 77 -17.65 19.36 13.45
CA VAL A 77 -17.33 18.13 14.18
C VAL A 77 -18.21 16.98 13.67
N PHE A 78 -17.61 15.86 13.27
CA PHE A 78 -18.34 14.67 12.84
C PHE A 78 -19.17 14.08 14.01
N PRO A 79 -20.39 13.57 13.76
CA PRO A 79 -21.13 12.81 14.76
C PRO A 79 -20.30 11.61 15.23
N GLU A 80 -20.38 11.30 16.53
CA GLU A 80 -19.63 10.19 17.14
C GLU A 80 -19.85 8.87 16.39
N SER A 81 -21.09 8.59 15.96
CA SER A 81 -21.43 7.38 15.19
C SER A 81 -20.73 7.29 13.83
N VAL A 82 -20.44 8.43 13.19
CA VAL A 82 -19.71 8.47 11.91
C VAL A 82 -18.22 8.20 12.16
N VAL A 83 -17.67 8.75 13.24
CA VAL A 83 -16.27 8.50 13.64
C VAL A 83 -16.08 7.03 14.00
N GLU A 84 -17.01 6.46 14.78
CA GLU A 84 -16.98 5.05 15.18
C GLU A 84 -17.09 4.11 13.97
N ALA A 85 -18.01 4.39 13.04
CA ALA A 85 -18.13 3.63 11.79
C ALA A 85 -16.86 3.72 10.92
N GLY A 86 -16.24 4.90 10.87
CA GLY A 86 -14.97 5.12 10.19
C GLY A 86 -13.80 4.37 10.83
N GLN A 87 -13.70 4.37 12.16
CA GLN A 87 -12.67 3.64 12.91
C GLN A 87 -12.81 2.13 12.71
N HIS A 88 -14.03 1.59 12.79
CA HIS A 88 -14.28 0.16 12.54
C HIS A 88 -13.94 -0.23 11.09
N THR A 89 -14.19 0.67 10.12
CA THR A 89 -13.76 0.47 8.73
C THR A 89 -12.24 0.37 8.64
N CYS A 90 -11.51 1.27 9.29
CA CYS A 90 -10.06 1.24 9.30
C CYS A 90 -9.46 0.00 9.95
N GLU A 91 -10.00 -0.43 11.09
CA GLU A 91 -9.54 -1.65 11.77
C GLU A 91 -9.69 -2.86 10.85
N ARG A 92 -10.82 -2.95 10.15
CA ARG A 92 -11.10 -4.04 9.21
C ARG A 92 -10.19 -3.98 7.98
N VAL A 93 -9.94 -2.79 7.43
CA VAL A 93 -8.95 -2.60 6.35
C VAL A 93 -7.56 -3.03 6.82
N SER A 94 -7.12 -2.57 7.99
CA SER A 94 -5.80 -2.92 8.57
C SER A 94 -5.64 -4.43 8.74
N TYR A 95 -6.69 -5.12 9.19
CA TYR A 95 -6.70 -6.57 9.30
C TYR A 95 -6.60 -7.24 7.91
N LEU A 96 -7.46 -6.86 6.97
CA LEU A 96 -7.51 -7.50 5.64
C LEU A 96 -6.22 -7.30 4.84
N VAL A 97 -5.60 -6.12 4.94
CA VAL A 97 -4.30 -5.83 4.32
C VAL A 97 -3.20 -6.77 4.85
N GLN A 98 -3.27 -7.21 6.10
CA GLN A 98 -2.32 -8.16 6.69
C GLN A 98 -2.62 -9.61 6.31
N VAL A 99 -3.89 -9.95 6.09
CA VAL A 99 -4.33 -11.33 5.82
C VAL A 99 -4.19 -11.69 4.34
N SER A 100 -4.78 -10.88 3.46
CA SER A 100 -4.81 -11.16 2.01
C SER A 100 -5.22 -9.92 1.21
N GLU A 101 -4.35 -9.50 0.30
CA GLU A 101 -4.64 -8.38 -0.61
C GLU A 101 -5.83 -8.69 -1.55
N ASP A 102 -6.03 -9.96 -1.91
CA ASP A 102 -7.14 -10.38 -2.76
C ASP A 102 -8.48 -10.33 -2.03
N GLU A 103 -8.52 -10.75 -0.76
CA GLU A 103 -9.72 -10.63 0.07
C GLU A 103 -10.02 -9.17 0.39
N PHE A 104 -8.99 -8.36 0.64
CA PHE A 104 -9.14 -6.93 0.81
C PHE A 104 -9.77 -6.31 -0.45
N ARG A 105 -9.26 -6.63 -1.63
CA ARG A 105 -9.81 -6.13 -2.90
C ARG A 105 -11.25 -6.54 -3.12
N ALA A 106 -11.59 -7.80 -2.86
CA ALA A 106 -12.97 -8.27 -2.95
C ALA A 106 -13.91 -7.58 -1.93
N ALA A 107 -13.40 -7.23 -0.74
CA ALA A 107 -14.18 -6.59 0.31
C ALA A 107 -14.50 -5.11 0.01
N LEU A 108 -13.69 -4.43 -0.82
CA LEU A 108 -13.88 -3.03 -1.21
C LEU A 108 -15.18 -2.77 -1.99
N ASP A 109 -15.68 -3.78 -2.69
CA ASP A 109 -16.95 -3.71 -3.44
C ASP A 109 -18.15 -4.24 -2.62
N GLY A 110 -17.93 -4.62 -1.37
CA GLY A 110 -18.96 -5.13 -0.47
C GLY A 110 -18.91 -4.45 0.90
N PRO A 111 -18.46 -5.14 1.95
CA PRO A 111 -18.56 -4.64 3.32
C PRO A 111 -17.65 -3.45 3.66
N LEU A 112 -16.77 -3.02 2.75
CA LEU A 112 -15.85 -1.88 2.93
C LEU A 112 -16.16 -0.69 2.01
N THR A 113 -17.42 -0.46 1.66
CA THR A 113 -17.82 0.69 0.81
C THR A 113 -17.43 2.06 1.38
N LEU A 114 -17.23 2.17 2.70
CA LEU A 114 -16.73 3.39 3.36
C LEU A 114 -15.22 3.60 3.23
N ALA A 115 -14.45 2.62 2.75
CA ALA A 115 -12.99 2.67 2.81
C ALA A 115 -12.41 3.86 2.04
N ASP A 116 -12.96 4.19 0.87
CA ASP A 116 -12.50 5.32 0.03
C ASP A 116 -12.69 6.68 0.72
N THR A 117 -13.54 6.71 1.74
CA THR A 117 -13.89 7.92 2.50
C THR A 117 -13.19 7.93 3.87
N ALA A 118 -13.33 6.85 4.64
CA ALA A 118 -12.79 6.77 6.00
C ALA A 118 -11.26 6.71 6.04
N VAL A 119 -10.63 5.96 5.13
CA VAL A 119 -9.17 5.75 5.15
C VAL A 119 -8.41 7.05 4.93
N PRO A 120 -8.71 7.90 3.93
CA PRO A 120 -8.01 9.17 3.76
C PRO A 120 -8.04 10.12 4.95
N LEU A 121 -9.11 10.11 5.75
CA LEU A 121 -9.23 11.04 6.88
C LEU A 121 -8.75 10.47 8.20
N LEU A 122 -9.10 9.22 8.48
CA LEU A 122 -8.91 8.64 9.80
C LEU A 122 -7.63 7.80 9.87
N CYS A 123 -7.19 7.23 8.73
CA CYS A 123 -6.19 6.18 8.70
C CYS A 123 -5.23 6.36 7.51
N PRO A 124 -4.51 7.49 7.44
CA PRO A 124 -3.68 7.84 6.29
C PRO A 124 -2.60 6.80 5.97
N ASP A 125 -2.13 6.03 6.97
CA ASP A 125 -1.16 4.96 6.78
C ASP A 125 -1.69 3.81 5.89
N LEU A 126 -3.02 3.65 5.80
CA LEU A 126 -3.68 2.63 4.98
C LEU A 126 -4.00 3.12 3.56
N LEU A 127 -3.67 4.37 3.21
CA LEU A 127 -3.90 4.92 1.87
C LEU A 127 -3.14 4.17 0.78
N GLY A 128 -1.88 3.82 1.03
CA GLY A 128 -1.06 3.07 0.07
C GLY A 128 -1.66 1.71 -0.30
N PRO A 129 -1.97 0.86 0.71
CA PRO A 129 -2.69 -0.39 0.48
C PRO A 129 -4.04 -0.21 -0.22
N LEU A 130 -4.86 0.76 0.21
CA LEU A 130 -6.16 1.04 -0.42
C LEU A 130 -6.01 1.40 -1.90
N ALA A 131 -5.10 2.31 -2.23
CA ALA A 131 -4.86 2.72 -3.60
C ALA A 131 -4.42 1.54 -4.48
N ARG A 132 -3.50 0.69 -4.00
CA ARG A 132 -3.11 -0.53 -4.74
C ARG A 132 -4.28 -1.47 -4.97
N ALA A 133 -5.09 -1.72 -3.93
CA ALA A 133 -6.25 -2.60 -4.05
C ALA A 133 -7.30 -2.05 -5.03
N ARG A 134 -7.50 -0.72 -5.07
CA ARG A 134 -8.37 -0.05 -6.04
C ARG A 134 -7.76 0.07 -7.45
N GLY A 135 -6.51 -0.34 -7.69
CA GLY A 135 -5.84 -0.11 -8.98
C GLY A 135 -5.51 1.36 -9.24
N GLY A 136 -5.27 2.10 -8.18
CA GLY A 136 -4.85 3.50 -8.16
C GLY A 136 -3.43 3.71 -8.68
N ILE A 137 -3.10 4.97 -8.96
CA ILE A 137 -1.80 5.37 -9.51
C ILE A 137 -0.93 5.91 -8.38
N GLY A 138 0.26 5.35 -8.24
CA GLY A 138 1.26 5.80 -7.29
C GLY A 138 2.24 6.82 -7.88
N GLU A 139 3.22 7.19 -7.08
CA GLU A 139 4.38 7.97 -7.54
C GLU A 139 5.23 7.19 -8.54
N GLY A 140 5.86 7.93 -9.46
CA GLY A 140 6.70 7.36 -10.51
C GLY A 140 5.91 6.95 -11.75
N GLU A 141 6.50 6.06 -12.54
CA GLU A 141 5.92 5.55 -13.77
C GLU A 141 5.17 4.23 -13.54
N SER A 142 3.96 4.13 -14.09
CA SER A 142 3.13 2.92 -14.07
C SER A 142 2.69 2.59 -15.49
N THR A 143 2.71 1.30 -15.85
CA THR A 143 2.23 0.83 -17.15
C THR A 143 0.71 0.73 -17.16
N VAL A 144 0.12 1.02 -18.32
CA VAL A 144 -1.33 0.92 -18.52
C VAL A 144 -1.66 -0.46 -19.07
N ALA A 145 -2.54 -1.19 -18.37
CA ALA A 145 -3.11 -2.45 -18.85
C ALA A 145 -4.46 -2.74 -18.18
N ALA A 146 -5.33 -3.45 -18.89
CA ALA A 146 -6.61 -3.85 -18.34
C ALA A 146 -6.42 -5.00 -17.32
N ALA A 147 -7.01 -4.83 -16.13
CA ALA A 147 -7.23 -5.89 -15.14
C ALA A 147 -5.99 -6.73 -14.75
N THR A 148 -4.79 -6.14 -14.84
CA THR A 148 -3.54 -6.81 -14.43
C THR A 148 -3.05 -6.22 -13.10
N PRO A 149 -2.79 -7.05 -12.07
CA PRO A 149 -2.24 -6.56 -10.81
C PRO A 149 -0.94 -5.77 -11.03
N GLY A 150 -0.83 -4.62 -10.38
CA GLY A 150 0.33 -3.73 -10.51
C GLY A 150 0.35 -2.88 -11.79
N THR A 151 -0.73 -2.86 -12.56
CA THR A 151 -0.90 -1.96 -13.72
C THR A 151 -2.06 -0.99 -13.50
N VAL A 152 -2.07 0.09 -14.26
CA VAL A 152 -3.12 1.11 -14.24
C VAL A 152 -4.16 0.76 -15.29
N ALA A 153 -5.42 0.64 -14.87
CA ALA A 153 -6.51 0.42 -15.81
C ALA A 153 -6.87 1.72 -16.55
N PRO A 154 -7.40 1.65 -17.78
CA PRO A 154 -8.03 2.81 -18.39
C PRO A 154 -9.20 3.33 -17.55
N GLY A 155 -9.31 4.64 -17.38
CA GLY A 155 -10.33 5.26 -16.53
C GLY A 155 -10.00 6.69 -16.11
N GLU A 156 -10.87 7.27 -15.29
CA GLU A 156 -10.65 8.56 -14.65
C GLU A 156 -10.10 8.37 -13.23
N TYR A 157 -9.14 9.20 -12.87
CA TYR A 157 -8.42 9.14 -11.60
C TYR A 157 -8.41 10.51 -10.93
N ARG A 158 -8.48 10.49 -9.59
CA ARG A 158 -8.46 11.67 -8.72
C ARG A 158 -7.36 11.55 -7.67
N SER A 159 -6.56 12.60 -7.49
CA SER A 159 -5.55 12.64 -6.44
C SER A 159 -6.20 12.72 -5.06
N VAL A 160 -5.68 11.97 -4.08
CA VAL A 160 -6.14 12.02 -2.68
C VAL A 160 -5.53 13.23 -1.97
N THR A 161 -4.23 13.46 -2.16
CA THR A 161 -3.46 14.54 -1.51
C THR A 161 -2.33 15.02 -2.43
N ALA A 162 -2.66 15.87 -3.40
CA ALA A 162 -1.62 16.45 -4.26
C ALA A 162 -0.80 17.50 -3.50
N GLY A 163 0.54 17.36 -3.54
CA GLY A 163 1.46 18.37 -3.03
C GLY A 163 1.55 19.57 -3.98
N SER A 164 1.97 20.73 -3.45
CA SER A 164 2.39 21.86 -4.29
C SER A 164 3.64 21.45 -5.08
N GLY A 165 3.49 21.17 -6.37
CA GLY A 165 4.53 20.55 -7.19
C GLY A 165 4.17 19.16 -7.74
N CYS A 166 2.94 18.68 -7.51
CA CYS A 166 2.42 17.52 -8.23
C CYS A 166 2.45 17.79 -9.74
N THR A 167 3.07 16.92 -10.51
CA THR A 167 3.02 16.90 -11.97
C THR A 167 2.71 15.50 -12.47
N TRP A 168 1.93 15.39 -13.53
CA TRP A 168 1.64 14.11 -14.16
C TRP A 168 1.68 14.21 -15.69
N SER A 169 1.94 13.08 -16.33
CA SER A 169 1.85 12.90 -17.76
C SER A 169 1.37 11.50 -18.11
N VAL A 170 0.55 11.39 -19.15
CA VAL A 170 0.09 10.14 -19.75
C VAL A 170 0.72 10.04 -21.13
N ARG A 171 1.26 8.87 -21.47
CA ARG A 171 1.88 8.59 -22.76
C ARG A 171 1.10 7.52 -23.50
N ASP A 172 0.92 7.75 -24.80
CA ASP A 172 0.31 6.79 -25.70
C ASP A 172 1.25 5.61 -26.05
N GLY A 173 0.73 4.61 -26.76
CA GLY A 173 1.51 3.48 -27.27
C GLY A 173 2.64 3.83 -28.24
N ALA A 174 2.64 5.03 -28.81
CA ALA A 174 3.73 5.55 -29.65
C ALA A 174 4.79 6.31 -28.84
N GLY A 175 4.56 6.50 -27.54
CA GLY A 175 5.43 7.22 -26.62
C GLY A 175 5.21 8.74 -26.61
N ALA A 176 4.20 9.25 -27.32
CA ALA A 176 3.84 10.66 -27.28
C ALA A 176 2.96 10.97 -26.06
N THR A 177 3.10 12.17 -25.50
CA THR A 177 2.26 12.62 -24.38
C THR A 177 0.83 12.86 -24.85
N SER A 178 -0.12 12.06 -24.37
CA SER A 178 -1.55 12.19 -24.66
C SER A 178 -2.24 13.17 -23.70
N SER A 179 -1.75 13.28 -22.47
CA SER A 179 -2.26 14.21 -21.46
C SER A 179 -1.16 14.58 -20.46
N GLN A 180 -1.22 15.77 -19.87
CA GLN A 180 -0.32 16.18 -18.78
C GLN A 180 -0.95 17.30 -17.94
N GLY A 181 -0.47 17.47 -16.72
CA GLY A 181 -0.89 18.57 -15.86
C GLY A 181 0.00 18.77 -14.64
N ALA A 182 -0.30 19.81 -13.87
CA ALA A 182 0.39 20.12 -12.63
C ALA A 182 -0.54 20.80 -11.62
N VAL A 183 -0.31 20.54 -10.33
CA VAL A 183 -0.91 21.27 -9.22
C VAL A 183 0.10 22.28 -8.69
N THR A 184 -0.35 23.52 -8.58
CA THR A 184 0.47 24.63 -8.06
C THR A 184 0.16 24.97 -6.61
N THR A 185 -1.01 24.57 -6.10
CA THR A 185 -1.46 24.85 -4.74
C THR A 185 -1.61 23.55 -3.95
N ALA A 186 -0.95 23.43 -2.80
CA ALA A 186 -1.06 22.23 -1.98
C ALA A 186 -2.51 22.00 -1.52
N GLY A 187 -2.97 20.75 -1.57
CA GLY A 187 -4.34 20.38 -1.20
C GLY A 187 -5.38 20.56 -2.31
N GLU A 188 -5.00 21.08 -3.48
CA GLU A 188 -5.84 21.03 -4.67
C GLU A 188 -6.02 19.59 -5.13
N VAL A 189 -7.21 19.29 -5.64
CA VAL A 189 -7.55 17.98 -6.19
C VAL A 189 -7.28 18.00 -7.69
N ALA A 190 -6.35 17.17 -8.14
CA ALA A 190 -6.12 16.96 -9.56
C ALA A 190 -6.92 15.75 -10.07
N THR A 191 -7.33 15.83 -11.34
CA THR A 191 -7.92 14.70 -12.08
C THR A 191 -7.08 14.40 -13.32
N LEU A 192 -7.04 13.12 -13.71
CA LEU A 192 -6.42 12.68 -14.95
C LEU A 192 -7.25 11.57 -15.59
N VAL A 193 -7.17 11.45 -16.90
CA VAL A 193 -7.84 10.40 -17.68
C VAL A 193 -6.78 9.55 -18.35
N VAL A 194 -6.90 8.23 -18.18
CA VAL A 194 -6.10 7.21 -18.83
C VAL A 194 -6.95 6.52 -19.89
N GLY A 195 -6.60 6.71 -21.15
CA GLY A 195 -7.25 6.08 -22.29
C GLY A 195 -6.81 4.63 -22.50
N ALA A 196 -7.64 3.87 -23.21
CA ALA A 196 -7.36 2.46 -23.50
C ALA A 196 -6.16 2.23 -24.44
N THR A 197 -5.73 3.28 -25.14
CA THR A 197 -4.55 3.27 -26.02
C THR A 197 -3.30 3.85 -25.37
N ASP A 198 -3.41 4.30 -24.11
CA ASP A 198 -2.27 4.76 -23.35
C ASP A 198 -1.40 3.59 -22.91
N ALA A 199 -0.11 3.85 -22.78
CA ALA A 199 0.90 2.86 -22.42
C ALA A 199 1.49 3.10 -21.04
N ALA A 200 1.58 4.36 -20.60
CA ALA A 200 2.16 4.70 -19.31
C ALA A 200 1.56 5.97 -18.71
N VAL A 201 1.51 6.01 -17.38
CA VAL A 201 1.25 7.21 -16.59
C VAL A 201 2.47 7.46 -15.72
N THR A 202 2.94 8.70 -15.67
CA THR A 202 3.98 9.15 -14.76
C THR A 202 3.39 10.20 -13.85
N ALA A 203 3.52 10.04 -12.53
CA ALA A 203 3.15 11.04 -11.54
C ALA A 203 4.35 11.36 -10.65
N THR A 204 4.49 12.61 -10.23
CA THR A 204 5.58 13.06 -9.36
C THR A 204 5.06 14.10 -8.38
N GLY A 205 5.17 13.84 -7.08
CA GLY A 205 4.74 14.75 -6.02
C GLY A 205 3.21 14.85 -5.88
N CYS A 206 2.47 13.90 -6.46
CA CYS A 206 1.01 13.86 -6.50
C CYS A 206 0.38 13.02 -5.40
N GLY A 207 1.18 12.30 -4.62
CA GLY A 207 0.73 11.29 -3.69
C GLY A 207 0.12 10.11 -4.41
N LEU A 208 -1.07 9.71 -3.94
CA LEU A 208 -1.82 8.58 -4.50
C LEU A 208 -3.02 9.10 -5.28
N TRP A 209 -3.31 8.44 -6.39
CA TRP A 209 -4.52 8.64 -7.18
C TRP A 209 -5.45 7.45 -7.02
N LEU A 210 -6.73 7.71 -6.79
CA LEU A 210 -7.76 6.68 -6.76
C LEU A 210 -8.60 6.78 -8.05
N PRO A 211 -9.07 5.64 -8.59
CA PRO A 211 -10.07 5.69 -9.65
C PRO A 211 -11.32 6.41 -9.15
N VAL A 212 -11.89 7.27 -9.98
CA VAL A 212 -13.22 7.83 -9.74
C VAL A 212 -14.20 6.69 -10.03
N ALA A 213 -14.97 6.26 -9.02
CA ALA A 213 -15.99 5.23 -9.23
C ALA A 213 -16.91 5.66 -10.38
N GLY A 214 -17.01 4.81 -11.40
CA GLY A 214 -17.94 4.97 -12.52
C GLY A 214 -19.33 4.46 -12.18
#